data_AF-A0A7V9SX22-F1
#
_entry.id   AF-A0A7V9SX22-F1
#
_cell.length_a   1.000
_cell.length_b   1.000
_cell.length_c   1.000
_cell.angle_alpha   90.00
_cell.angle_beta   90.00
_cell.angle_gamma   90.00
#
_symmetry.space_group_name_H-M   'P 1'
#
loop_
_entity.id
_entity.type
_entity.pdbx_description
1 polymer ?
#
loop_
_entity_poly.entity_id
_entity_poly.type
_entity_poly.pdbx_seq_one_letter_code
_entity_poly.pdbx_strand_id
1 'polypeptide(L)'
;METTTLTIHVRENTKMILEEKAKNNGKDFTEYVEDLLEKDASRPKTLDEILAPLRRNFAESGMTEEDLDELIESERQAMWEEKHGKARR
;
A
#
# COMPACT_ATOMS: atom_id res chain seq x y z
N MET A 1 -0.47 21.77 -19.03
CA MET A 1 0.02 20.65 -18.21
C MET A 1 1.54 20.67 -18.32
N GLU A 2 2.24 20.70 -17.20
CA GLU A 2 3.69 20.60 -17.21
C GLU A 2 4.07 19.15 -17.52
N THR A 3 4.90 18.94 -18.55
CA THR A 3 5.37 17.60 -18.93
C THR A 3 6.83 17.46 -18.52
N THR A 4 7.19 16.27 -18.02
CA THR A 4 8.57 15.93 -17.64
C THR A 4 9.04 14.77 -18.51
N THR A 5 10.21 14.91 -19.13
CA THR A 5 10.84 13.82 -19.89
C THR A 5 11.80 13.05 -18.98
N LEU A 6 11.68 11.72 -18.98
CA LEU A 6 12.55 10.82 -18.22
C LEU A 6 13.09 9.72 -19.14
N THR A 7 14.34 9.30 -18.90
CA THR A 7 14.94 8.15 -19.58
C THR A 7 14.98 6.99 -18.60
N ILE A 8 14.39 5.85 -18.98
CA ILE A 8 14.35 4.63 -18.17
C ILE A 8 15.05 3.48 -18.89
N HIS A 9 15.74 2.65 -18.12
CA HIS A 9 16.30 1.40 -18.63
C HIS A 9 15.37 0.25 -18.26
N VAL A 10 14.83 -0.41 -19.28
CA VAL A 10 14.01 -1.62 -19.12
C VAL A 10 14.74 -2.81 -19.74
N ARG A 11 14.48 -4.01 -19.22
CA ARG A 11 15.02 -5.24 -19.83
C ARG A 11 14.37 -5.44 -21.19
N GLU A 12 15.09 -6.05 -22.15
CA GLU A 12 14.57 -6.28 -23.51
C GLU A 12 13.26 -7.08 -23.50
N ASN A 13 13.19 -8.12 -22.68
CA ASN A 13 11.95 -8.90 -22.52
C ASN A 13 10.77 -8.04 -22.03
N THR A 14 11.03 -7.08 -21.14
CA THR A 14 9.99 -6.15 -20.67
C THR A 14 9.53 -5.22 -21.80
N LYS A 15 10.45 -4.71 -22.61
CA LYS A 15 10.12 -3.89 -23.79
C LYS A 15 9.23 -4.65 -24.77
N MET A 16 9.58 -5.90 -25.10
CA MET A 16 8.78 -6.75 -25.99
C MET A 16 7.35 -6.97 -25.46
N ILE A 17 7.21 -7.28 -24.16
CA ILE A 17 5.89 -7.46 -23.53
C ILE A 17 5.07 -6.17 -23.58
N LEU A 18 5.69 -5.02 -23.34
CA LEU A 18 5.02 -3.72 -23.37
C LEU A 18 4.59 -3.34 -24.79
N GLU A 19 5.41 -3.60 -25.81
CA GLU A 19 5.06 -3.39 -27.22
C GLU A 19 3.87 -4.25 -27.65
N GLU A 20 3.84 -5.53 -27.25
CA GLU A 20 2.71 -6.41 -27.53
C GLU A 20 1.43 -5.90 -26.86
N LYS A 21 1.52 -5.50 -25.58
CA LYS A 21 0.39 -4.91 -24.87
C LYS A 21 -0.09 -3.60 -25.50
N ALA A 22 0.81 -2.73 -25.95
CA ALA A 22 0.46 -1.50 -26.64
C ALA A 22 -0.35 -1.79 -27.91
N LYS A 23 0.12 -2.73 -28.75
CA LYS A 23 -0.60 -3.18 -29.96
C LYS A 23 -1.98 -3.74 -29.64
N ASN A 24 -2.09 -4.59 -28.62
CA ASN A 24 -3.35 -5.17 -28.18
C ASN A 24 -4.34 -4.12 -27.65
N ASN A 25 -3.85 -2.96 -27.18
CA ASN A 25 -4.66 -1.82 -26.75
C ASN A 25 -4.85 -0.77 -27.85
N GLY A 26 -4.37 -1.01 -29.07
CA GLY A 26 -4.45 -0.06 -30.19
C GLY A 26 -3.64 1.22 -30.00
N LYS A 27 -2.63 1.20 -29.12
CA LYS A 27 -1.78 2.35 -28.78
C LYS A 27 -0.37 2.20 -29.33
N ASP A 28 0.30 3.33 -29.55
CA ASP A 28 1.75 3.33 -29.72
C ASP A 28 2.44 2.93 -28.41
N PHE A 29 3.68 2.44 -28.50
CA PHE A 29 4.49 2.09 -27.34
C PHE A 29 4.63 3.26 -26.35
N THR A 30 4.91 4.47 -26.84
CA THR A 30 5.13 5.65 -25.99
C THR A 30 3.86 6.01 -25.25
N GLU A 31 2.75 6.11 -25.99
CA GLU A 31 1.43 6.43 -25.42
C GLU A 31 0.99 5.39 -24.38
N TYR A 32 1.25 4.10 -24.64
CA TYR A 32 0.93 3.03 -23.70
C TYR A 32 1.75 3.14 -22.40
N VAL A 33 3.04 3.48 -22.49
CA VAL A 33 3.91 3.64 -21.33
C VAL A 33 3.52 4.88 -20.52
N GLU A 34 3.23 6.00 -21.17
CA GLU A 34 2.75 7.22 -20.51
C GLU A 34 1.44 6.94 -19.74
N ASP A 35 0.46 6.32 -20.39
CA ASP A 35 -0.79 5.89 -19.77
C ASP A 35 -0.57 5.00 -18.54
N LEU A 36 0.40 4.08 -18.63
CA LEU A 36 0.70 3.14 -17.57
C LEU A 36 1.31 3.85 -16.35
N LEU A 37 2.19 4.82 -16.59
CA LEU A 37 2.78 5.65 -15.53
C LEU A 37 1.72 6.51 -14.85
N GLU A 38 0.84 7.17 -15.60
CA GLU A 38 -0.25 7.99 -15.05
C GLU A 38 -1.27 7.14 -14.26
N LYS A 39 -1.60 5.95 -14.77
CA LYS A 39 -2.48 5.00 -14.06
C LYS A 39 -1.85 4.52 -12.76
N ASP A 40 -0.56 4.19 -12.76
CA ASP A 40 0.13 3.77 -11.54
C ASP A 40 0.29 4.92 -10.53
N ALA A 41 0.56 6.14 -11.00
CA ALA A 41 0.68 7.31 -10.13
C ALA A 41 -0.66 7.71 -9.48
N SER A 42 -1.78 7.52 -10.19
CA SER A 42 -3.12 7.89 -9.72
C SER A 42 -3.88 6.76 -9.03
N ARG A 43 -3.39 5.52 -9.07
CA ARG A 43 -4.12 4.40 -8.46
C ARG A 43 -4.20 4.57 -6.94
N PRO A 44 -5.36 4.26 -6.33
CA PRO A 44 -5.42 4.14 -4.89
C PRO A 44 -4.48 3.02 -4.42
N LYS A 45 -3.89 3.19 -3.24
CA LYS A 45 -3.11 2.13 -2.60
C LYS A 45 -4.01 0.91 -2.40
N THR A 46 -3.45 -0.25 -2.69
CA THR A 46 -4.08 -1.52 -2.34
C THR A 46 -4.13 -1.68 -0.82
N LEU A 47 -5.05 -2.52 -0.33
CA LEU A 47 -5.10 -2.86 1.10
C LEU A 47 -3.76 -3.44 1.58
N ASP A 48 -3.07 -4.18 0.73
CA ASP A 48 -1.75 -4.75 1.04
C ASP A 48 -0.70 -3.67 1.28
N GLU A 49 -0.63 -2.67 0.39
CA GLU A 49 0.29 -1.53 0.53
C GLU A 49 -0.05 -0.65 1.73
N ILE A 50 -1.34 -0.52 2.07
CA ILE A 50 -1.81 0.20 3.26
C ILE A 50 -1.36 -0.54 4.53
N LEU A 51 -1.49 -1.87 4.56
CA LEU A 51 -1.17 -2.68 5.74
C LEU A 51 0.30 -3.08 5.84
N ALA A 52 1.09 -2.93 4.78
CA ALA A 52 2.50 -3.32 4.76
C ALA A 52 3.34 -2.72 5.92
N PRO A 53 3.20 -1.42 6.28
CA PRO A 53 3.90 -0.88 7.44
C PRO A 53 3.46 -1.52 8.76
N LEU A 54 2.16 -1.75 8.95
CA LEU A 54 1.62 -2.38 10.16
C LEU A 54 2.17 -3.81 10.32
N ARG A 55 2.17 -4.61 9.25
CA ARG A 55 2.69 -5.98 9.28
C ARG A 55 4.19 -6.03 9.56
N ARG A 56 4.96 -5.10 9.00
CA ARG A 56 6.40 -4.97 9.32
C ARG A 56 6.61 -4.65 10.79
N ASN A 57 5.91 -3.64 11.31
CA ASN A 57 6.04 -3.26 12.71
C ASN A 57 5.64 -4.39 13.66
N PHE A 58 4.59 -5.15 13.31
CA PHE A 58 4.17 -6.33 14.08
C PHE A 58 5.22 -7.44 14.04
N ALA A 59 5.80 -7.72 12.86
CA ALA A 59 6.88 -8.71 12.75
C ALA A 59 8.15 -8.26 13.51
N GLU A 60 8.48 -6.97 13.47
CA GLU A 60 9.64 -6.39 14.15
C GLU A 60 9.45 -6.29 15.67
N SER A 61 8.22 -6.16 16.16
CA SER A 61 7.95 -6.12 17.61
C SER A 61 8.22 -7.45 18.29
N GLY A 62 8.22 -8.57 17.55
CA GLY A 62 8.35 -9.92 18.10
C GLY A 62 7.15 -10.35 18.94
N MET A 63 6.05 -9.59 18.91
CA MET A 63 4.80 -9.96 19.58
C MET A 63 4.16 -11.15 18.89
N THR A 64 3.61 -12.05 19.69
CA THR A 64 2.68 -13.07 19.23
C THR A 64 1.28 -12.49 19.01
N GLU A 65 0.41 -13.27 18.39
CA GLU A 65 -1.00 -12.90 18.25
C GLU A 65 -1.68 -12.84 19.63
N GLU A 66 -1.32 -13.76 20.52
CA GLU A 66 -1.80 -13.78 21.91
C GLU A 66 -1.37 -12.52 22.68
N ASP A 67 -0.12 -12.06 22.52
CA ASP A 67 0.36 -10.82 23.15
C ASP A 67 -0.43 -9.60 22.66
N LEU A 68 -0.81 -9.59 21.38
CA LEU A 68 -1.61 -8.51 20.80
C LEU A 68 -3.03 -8.52 21.35
N ASP A 69 -3.65 -9.69 21.47
CA ASP A 69 -4.99 -9.84 22.05
C ASP A 69 -5.02 -9.38 23.52
N GLU A 70 -4.02 -9.78 24.30
CA GLU A 70 -3.89 -9.37 25.70
C GLU A 70 -3.73 -7.85 25.82
N LEU A 71 -2.89 -7.24 24.99
CA LEU A 71 -2.71 -5.78 24.94
C LEU A 71 -4.03 -5.06 24.61
N ILE A 72 -4.76 -5.54 23.61
CA ILE A 72 -6.02 -4.91 23.20
C ILE A 72 -7.06 -5.01 24.34
N GLU A 73 -7.14 -6.15 25.02
CA GLU A 73 -8.06 -6.32 26.15
C GLU A 73 -7.67 -5.44 27.33
N SER A 74 -6.38 -5.36 27.69
CA SER A 74 -5.92 -4.53 28.80
C SER A 74 -6.21 -3.04 28.57
N GLU A 75 -5.95 -2.54 27.36
CA GLU A 75 -6.23 -1.14 27.01
C GLU A 75 -7.73 -0.83 26.97
N ARG A 76 -8.54 -1.77 26.46
CA ARG A 76 -10.01 -1.66 26.47
C ARG A 76 -10.55 -1.60 27.90
N GLN A 77 -10.06 -2.47 28.79
CA GLN A 77 -10.48 -2.50 30.18
C GLN A 77 -10.08 -1.21 30.91
N ALA A 78 -8.86 -0.73 30.72
CA ALA A 78 -8.38 0.54 31.28
C ALA A 78 -9.26 1.74 30.86
N MET A 79 -9.61 1.82 29.57
CA MET A 79 -10.53 2.83 29.04
C MET A 79 -11.94 2.74 29.65
N TRP A 80 -12.45 1.52 29.83
CA TRP A 80 -13.76 1.30 30.44
C TRP A 80 -13.76 1.76 31.91
N GLU A 81 -12.71 1.42 32.66
CA GLU A 81 -12.50 1.83 34.04
C GLU A 81 -12.34 3.34 34.17
N GLU A 82 -11.63 4.01 33.26
CA GLU A 82 -11.51 5.47 33.29
C GLU A 82 -12.87 6.16 33.13
N LYS A 83 -13.69 5.64 32.21
CA LYS A 83 -15.01 6.21 31.88
C LYS A 83 -16.05 5.95 32.97
N HIS A 84 -16.03 4.78 33.61
CA HIS A 84 -17.07 4.37 34.57
C HIS A 84 -16.61 4.40 36.04
N GLY A 85 -15.32 4.42 36.30
CA GLY A 85 -14.73 4.58 37.63
C GLY A 85 -14.85 5.99 38.20
N LYS A 86 -15.02 7.02 37.35
CA LYS A 86 -15.31 8.40 37.79
C LYS A 86 -16.71 8.59 38.39
N ALA A 87 -17.65 7.66 38.19
CA ALA A 87 -19.03 7.78 38.67
C ALA A 87 -19.26 7.27 40.11
N ARG A 88 -18.23 6.70 40.76
CA ARG A 88 -18.30 6.19 42.14
C ARG A 88 -17.21 6.85 43.00
N ARG A 89 -17.30 8.15 43.21
CA ARG A 89 -16.65 8.85 44.34
C ARG A 89 -17.58 9.93 44.86
#